data_AF-A0A0A7SZ00-F1
#
_entry.id   AF-A0A0A7SZ00-F1
#
_cell.length_a   1.000
_cell.length_b   1.000
_cell.length_c   1.000
_cell.angle_alpha   90.00
_cell.angle_beta   90.00
_cell.angle_gamma   90.00
#
_symmetry.space_group_name_H-M   'P 1'
#
loop_
_entity.id
_entity.type
_entity.pdbx_description
1 polymer ?
#
loop_
_entity_poly.entity_id
_entity_poly.type
_entity_poly.pdbx_seq_one_letter_code
_entity_poly.pdbx_strand_id
1 'polypeptide(L)'
;MKNNNMELAQDSKTDDQQKPKHFKIETTVMKLVVDSYLHGAQTCEVQKGKILGVSIHQGACDSIHLFINDDHKVTVEVSQGISRISLMQKKNIEDIDYILPFMKCLGVSEGQVMKNY
;
A
#
# COMPACT_ATOMS: atom_id res chain seq x y z
N MET A 1 -13.55 9.58 -62.36
CA MET A 1 -12.68 8.72 -61.54
C MET A 1 -11.86 9.65 -60.65
N LYS A 2 -12.16 9.73 -59.33
CA LYS A 2 -11.43 9.04 -58.25
C LYS A 2 -10.00 9.63 -58.10
N ASN A 3 -9.58 10.33 -57.03
CA ASN A 3 -9.80 10.12 -55.60
C ASN A 3 -9.58 11.39 -54.76
N ASN A 4 -10.47 11.63 -53.78
CA ASN A 4 -10.13 12.24 -52.49
C ASN A 4 -9.51 11.16 -51.59
N ASN A 5 -8.68 11.56 -50.61
CA ASN A 5 -8.53 11.02 -49.23
C ASN A 5 -7.14 11.42 -48.72
N MET A 6 -7.03 12.49 -47.93
CA MET A 6 -7.19 12.52 -46.47
C MET A 6 -6.05 11.78 -45.78
N GLU A 7 -5.00 12.55 -45.47
CA GLU A 7 -3.89 12.19 -44.60
C GLU A 7 -4.43 12.04 -43.17
N LEU A 8 -4.59 10.78 -42.73
CA LEU A 8 -4.94 10.45 -41.35
C LEU A 8 -3.63 10.31 -40.57
N ALA A 9 -3.15 11.43 -40.02
CA ALA A 9 -2.26 11.39 -38.87
C ALA A 9 -3.05 10.83 -37.67
N GLN A 10 -2.93 9.53 -37.43
CA GLN A 10 -3.40 8.93 -36.19
C GLN A 10 -2.30 9.05 -35.14
N ASP A 11 -2.22 10.23 -34.53
CA ASP A 11 -1.68 10.38 -33.18
C ASP A 11 -2.59 9.61 -32.22
N SER A 12 -2.27 8.33 -32.01
CA SER A 12 -2.90 7.51 -30.98
C SER A 12 -2.38 7.98 -29.63
N LYS A 13 -3.10 8.95 -29.06
CA LYS A 13 -2.88 9.51 -27.73
C LYS A 13 -2.99 8.39 -26.67
N THR A 14 -1.82 8.02 -26.13
CA THR A 14 -1.53 7.71 -24.71
C THR A 14 -2.65 7.09 -23.86
N ASP A 15 -2.55 5.79 -23.62
CA ASP A 15 -3.30 5.03 -22.60
C ASP A 15 -2.57 5.03 -21.24
N ASP A 16 -2.16 6.22 -20.77
CA ASP A 16 -1.12 6.34 -19.71
C ASP A 16 -1.54 7.23 -18.51
N GLN A 17 -2.83 7.29 -18.18
CA GLN A 17 -3.32 8.20 -17.12
C GLN A 17 -3.80 7.57 -15.80
N GLN A 18 -3.84 6.24 -15.65
CA GLN A 18 -4.14 5.62 -14.35
C GLN A 18 -2.91 5.15 -13.55
N LYS A 19 -1.74 5.03 -14.17
CA LYS A 19 -0.54 4.41 -13.59
C LYS A 19 0.24 5.19 -12.50
N PRO A 20 0.34 6.54 -12.50
CA PRO A 20 1.38 7.20 -11.68
C PRO A 20 1.02 7.36 -10.20
N LYS A 21 -0.27 7.36 -9.82
CA LYS A 21 -0.68 7.59 -8.42
C LYS A 21 -0.53 6.34 -7.55
N HIS A 22 -0.93 5.19 -8.06
CA HIS A 22 -0.89 3.92 -7.32
C HIS A 22 0.55 3.45 -7.07
N PHE A 23 1.44 3.60 -8.05
CA PHE A 23 2.85 3.22 -7.90
C PHE A 23 3.57 4.03 -6.81
N LYS A 24 3.19 5.30 -6.63
CA LYS A 24 3.77 6.16 -5.59
C LYS A 24 3.40 5.71 -4.19
N ILE A 25 2.16 5.26 -3.94
CA ILE A 25 1.78 4.84 -2.59
C ILE A 25 2.42 3.50 -2.22
N GLU A 26 2.46 2.54 -3.15
CA GLU A 26 3.13 1.26 -2.90
C GLU A 26 4.61 1.45 -2.56
N THR A 27 5.32 2.27 -3.32
CA THR A 27 6.73 2.56 -3.06
C THR A 27 6.93 3.27 -1.72
N THR A 28 6.04 4.20 -1.36
CA THR A 28 6.11 4.94 -0.10
C THR A 28 5.89 4.02 1.09
N VAL A 29 4.88 3.16 1.03
CA VAL A 29 4.57 2.19 2.09
C VAL A 29 5.69 1.15 2.22
N MET A 30 6.20 0.64 1.10
CA MET A 30 7.32 -0.31 1.11
C MET A 30 8.56 0.31 1.75
N LYS A 31 8.91 1.55 1.38
CA LYS A 31 10.03 2.27 2.01
C LYS A 31 9.81 2.42 3.51
N LEU A 32 8.61 2.83 3.94
CA LEU A 32 8.28 2.99 5.35
C LEU A 32 8.45 1.68 6.14
N VAL A 33 7.99 0.55 5.59
CA VAL A 33 8.15 -0.78 6.21
C VAL A 33 9.64 -1.15 6.31
N VAL A 34 10.41 -0.97 5.23
CA VAL A 34 11.85 -1.25 5.22
C VAL A 34 12.59 -0.38 6.23
N ASP A 35 12.34 0.93 6.23
CA ASP A 35 12.96 1.87 7.17
C ASP A 35 12.60 1.48 8.61
N SER A 36 11.39 0.95 8.85
CA SER A 36 10.96 0.52 10.17
C SER A 36 11.67 -0.75 10.66
N TYR A 37 11.95 -1.68 9.74
CA TYR A 37 12.74 -2.86 10.05
C TYR A 37 14.18 -2.51 10.43
N LEU A 38 14.74 -1.45 9.86
CA LEU A 38 16.13 -1.03 10.07
C LEU A 38 16.31 -0.09 11.26
N HIS A 39 15.35 0.81 11.49
CA HIS A 39 15.51 1.95 12.39
C HIS A 39 14.44 2.01 13.50
N GLY A 40 13.60 0.99 13.65
CA GLY A 40 12.52 0.96 14.65
C GLY A 40 11.27 1.70 14.18
N ALA A 41 10.47 2.29 15.07
CA ALA A 41 9.24 2.95 14.67
C ALA A 41 9.50 4.14 13.72
N GLN A 42 8.84 4.17 12.56
CA GLN A 42 8.96 5.24 11.57
C GLN A 42 7.59 5.78 11.18
N THR A 43 7.57 7.02 10.71
CA THR A 43 6.37 7.67 10.18
C THR A 43 6.68 8.41 8.88
N CYS A 44 5.70 8.53 7.99
CA CYS A 44 5.77 9.44 6.85
C CYS A 44 4.42 10.10 6.56
N GLU A 45 4.46 11.32 6.04
CA GLU A 45 3.26 11.98 5.53
C GLU A 45 2.96 11.49 4.11
N VAL A 46 1.70 11.15 3.86
CA VAL A 46 1.18 10.72 2.56
C VAL A 46 0.11 11.68 2.04
N GLN A 47 -0.45 11.40 0.86
CA GLN A 47 -1.44 12.26 0.22
C GLN A 47 -2.61 12.60 1.17
N LYS A 48 -3.13 13.82 1.03
CA LYS A 48 -4.22 14.39 1.86
C LYS A 48 -3.83 14.67 3.33
N GLY A 49 -2.53 14.83 3.61
CA GLY A 49 -2.02 15.15 4.96
C GLY A 49 -2.18 14.02 5.97
N LYS A 50 -2.43 12.79 5.50
CA LYS A 50 -2.47 11.62 6.38
C LYS A 50 -1.05 11.24 6.80
N ILE A 51 -0.88 10.81 8.05
CA ILE A 51 0.39 10.30 8.57
C ILE A 51 0.29 8.78 8.66
N LEU A 52 1.18 8.08 7.97
CA LEU A 52 1.36 6.64 8.16
C LEU A 52 2.47 6.40 9.17
N GLY A 53 2.23 5.46 10.09
CA GLY A 53 3.23 4.98 11.03
C GLY A 53 3.38 3.48 10.94
N VAL A 54 4.61 2.98 10.97
CA VAL A 54 4.91 1.56 11.11
C VAL A 54 5.82 1.36 12.31
N SER A 55 5.47 0.39 13.14
CA SER A 55 6.29 -0.04 14.28
C SER A 55 6.45 -1.55 14.24
N ILE A 56 7.68 -2.02 14.47
CA ILE A 56 8.02 -3.44 14.37
C ILE A 56 8.68 -3.86 15.68
N HIS A 57 8.03 -4.79 16.38
CA HIS A 57 8.58 -5.45 17.54
C HIS A 57 9.18 -6.79 17.09
N GLN A 58 10.51 -6.83 16.95
CA GLN A 58 11.23 -8.01 16.47
C GLN A 58 11.38 -9.07 17.58
N GLY A 59 11.26 -10.34 17.23
CA GLY A 59 11.39 -11.44 18.18
C GLY A 59 11.27 -12.83 17.56
N ALA A 60 10.81 -13.82 18.35
CA ALA A 60 10.49 -15.15 17.82
C ALA A 60 9.31 -15.13 16.83
N CYS A 61 8.43 -14.15 17.01
CA CYS A 61 7.38 -13.76 16.10
C CYS A 61 7.42 -12.24 16.03
N ASP A 62 7.66 -11.67 14.85
CA ASP A 62 7.68 -10.23 14.66
C ASP A 62 6.25 -9.71 14.69
N SER A 63 6.01 -8.64 15.45
CA SER A 63 4.71 -7.95 15.48
C SER A 63 4.84 -6.60 14.79
N ILE A 64 4.16 -6.47 13.66
CA ILE A 64 4.23 -5.32 12.75
C ILE A 64 2.91 -4.57 12.85
N HIS A 65 2.99 -3.31 13.24
CA HIS A 65 1.84 -2.46 13.50
C HIS A 65 1.75 -1.35 12.46
N LEU A 66 0.55 -1.16 11.89
CA LEU A 66 0.24 -0.03 11.03
C LEU A 66 -0.65 0.97 11.77
N PHE A 67 -0.23 2.23 11.74
CA PHE A 67 -0.96 3.38 12.25
C PHE A 67 -1.31 4.33 11.10
N ILE A 68 -2.50 4.92 11.16
CA ILE A 68 -2.92 5.98 10.24
C ILE A 68 -3.50 7.12 11.08
N ASN A 69 -2.87 8.30 11.06
CA ASN A 69 -3.22 9.43 11.92
C ASN A 69 -3.29 9.02 13.41
N ASP A 70 -2.26 8.33 13.88
CA ASP A 70 -2.13 7.77 15.25
C ASP A 70 -3.15 6.69 15.64
N ASP A 71 -4.12 6.38 14.78
CA ASP A 71 -5.01 5.25 14.97
C ASP A 71 -4.31 3.95 14.59
N HIS A 72 -4.20 3.02 15.54
CA HIS A 72 -3.77 1.65 15.27
C HIS A 72 -4.82 0.93 14.42
N LYS A 73 -4.46 0.59 13.17
CA LYS A 73 -5.38 -0.03 12.20
C LYS A 73 -5.17 -1.53 12.10
N VAL A 74 -3.92 -1.96 12.02
CA VAL A 74 -3.57 -3.35 11.70
C VAL A 74 -2.41 -3.82 12.56
N THR A 75 -2.49 -5.07 13.02
CA THR A 75 -1.32 -5.84 13.47
C THR A 75 -1.15 -7.06 12.58
N VAL A 76 0.08 -7.28 12.11
CA VAL A 76 0.48 -8.49 11.40
C VAL A 76 1.60 -9.15 12.19
N GLU A 77 1.42 -10.44 12.46
CA GLU A 77 2.43 -11.30 13.05
C GLU A 77 3.16 -12.05 11.94
N VAL A 78 4.49 -12.02 11.97
CA VAL A 78 5.34 -12.73 11.01
C VAL A 78 6.23 -13.72 11.75
N SER A 79 6.09 -15.01 11.41
CA SER A 79 6.94 -16.07 11.94
C SER A 79 7.26 -17.08 10.85
N GLN A 80 8.53 -17.45 10.72
CA GLN A 80 9.00 -18.47 9.75
C GLN A 80 8.56 -18.20 8.29
N GLY A 81 8.51 -16.92 7.90
CA GLY A 81 8.09 -16.49 6.56
C GLY A 81 6.58 -16.53 6.32
N ILE A 82 5.78 -16.81 7.34
CA ILE A 82 4.32 -16.80 7.29
C ILE A 82 3.81 -15.56 8.01
N SER A 83 2.93 -14.82 7.33
CA SER A 83 2.27 -13.62 7.86
C SER A 83 0.82 -13.90 8.22
N ARG A 84 0.38 -13.41 9.38
CA ARG A 84 -1.00 -13.53 9.87
C ARG A 84 -1.51 -12.18 10.35
N ILE A 85 -2.70 -11.79 9.90
CA ILE A 85 -3.42 -10.63 10.48
C ILE A 85 -3.91 -11.03 11.87
N SER A 86 -3.37 -10.40 12.92
CA SER A 86 -3.81 -10.62 14.31
C SER A 86 -4.80 -9.54 14.77
N LEU A 87 -4.80 -8.38 14.12
CA LEU A 87 -5.72 -7.28 14.42
C LEU A 87 -6.12 -6.52 13.16
N MET A 88 -7.40 -6.19 13.05
CA MET A 88 -7.95 -5.22 12.09
C MET A 88 -9.00 -4.37 12.81
N GLN A 89 -8.77 -3.06 12.95
CA GLN A 89 -9.62 -2.15 13.71
C GLN A 89 -9.91 -0.86 12.95
N LYS A 90 -10.96 -0.14 13.40
CA LYS A 90 -11.32 1.21 12.93
C LYS A 90 -11.33 1.33 11.40
N LYS A 91 -12.03 0.38 10.78
CA LYS A 91 -12.18 0.22 9.32
C LYS A 91 -12.83 1.46 8.73
N ASN A 92 -12.04 2.25 8.01
CA ASN A 92 -12.52 3.37 7.21
C ASN A 92 -12.19 3.06 5.75
N ILE A 93 -13.15 3.22 4.84
CA ILE A 93 -12.94 2.91 3.43
C ILE A 93 -11.80 3.75 2.82
N GLU A 94 -11.56 4.96 3.33
CA GLU A 94 -10.47 5.81 2.87
C GLU A 94 -9.08 5.35 3.30
N ASP A 95 -9.00 4.36 4.19
CA ASP A 95 -7.74 3.83 4.71
C ASP A 95 -7.27 2.60 3.91
N ILE A 96 -8.15 2.01 3.09
CA ILE A 96 -7.87 0.79 2.33
C ILE A 96 -6.71 0.96 1.35
N ASP A 97 -6.57 2.17 0.78
CA ASP A 97 -5.51 2.55 -0.16
C ASP A 97 -4.10 2.49 0.46
N TYR A 98 -4.01 2.47 1.79
CA TYR A 98 -2.75 2.35 2.54
C TYR A 98 -2.58 0.95 3.14
N ILE A 99 -3.68 0.36 3.59
CA ILE A 99 -3.70 -0.96 4.21
C ILE A 99 -3.36 -2.05 3.18
N LEU A 100 -3.88 -1.97 1.95
CA LEU A 100 -3.57 -2.97 0.93
C LEU A 100 -2.09 -3.02 0.54
N PRO A 101 -1.42 -1.89 0.20
CA PRO A 101 0.02 -1.89 -0.01
C PRO A 101 0.82 -2.41 1.18
N PHE A 102 0.44 -2.03 2.40
CA PHE A 102 1.11 -2.49 3.62
C PHE A 102 1.03 -4.01 3.77
N MET A 103 -0.17 -4.58 3.62
CA MET A 103 -0.38 -6.03 3.69
C MET A 103 0.37 -6.78 2.60
N LYS A 104 0.43 -6.20 1.39
CA LYS A 104 1.18 -6.74 0.25
C LYS A 104 2.68 -6.81 0.55
N CYS A 105 3.27 -5.81 1.22
CA CYS A 105 4.66 -5.85 1.67
C CYS A 105 4.96 -7.03 2.60
N LEU A 106 3.95 -7.50 3.32
CA LEU A 106 4.05 -8.61 4.27
C LEU A 106 3.60 -9.94 3.66
N GLY A 107 3.37 -10.02 2.36
CA GLY A 107 2.96 -11.26 1.68
C GLY A 107 1.52 -11.70 1.99
N VAL A 108 0.68 -10.82 2.55
CA VAL A 108 -0.74 -11.09 2.80
C VAL A 108 -1.54 -10.73 1.55
N SER A 109 -2.32 -11.68 1.03
CA SER A 109 -3.09 -11.46 -0.20
C SER A 109 -4.30 -10.55 0.04
N GLU A 110 -4.67 -9.75 -0.96
CA GLU A 110 -5.83 -8.86 -0.90
C GLU A 110 -7.12 -9.59 -0.48
N GLY A 111 -7.35 -10.81 -1.00
CA GLY A 111 -8.49 -11.62 -0.61
C GLY A 111 -8.51 -11.99 0.89
N GLN A 112 -7.35 -12.14 1.54
CA GLN A 112 -7.29 -12.32 2.99
C GLN A 112 -7.53 -11.01 3.74
N VAL A 113 -7.03 -9.89 3.23
CA VAL A 113 -7.29 -8.57 3.80
C VAL A 113 -8.79 -8.28 3.78
N MET A 114 -9.44 -8.45 2.64
CA MET A 114 -10.87 -8.16 2.46
C MET A 114 -11.79 -9.05 3.31
N LYS A 115 -11.37 -10.27 3.67
CA LYS A 115 -12.11 -11.11 4.63
C LYS A 115 -12.07 -10.59 6.06
N ASN A 116 -11.02 -9.85 6.41
CA ASN A 116 -10.81 -9.29 7.73
C ASN A 116 -11.20 -7.81 7.82
N TYR A 117 -11.26 -7.11 6.67
CA TYR A 117 -11.74 -5.73 6.53
C TYR A 117 -13.25 -5.59 6.72
#